data_AF-A0A9J6GEY3-F1
#
_entry.id   AF-A0A9J6GEY3-F1
#
_cell.length_a   1.000
_cell.length_b   1.000
_cell.length_c   1.000
_cell.angle_alpha   90.00
_cell.angle_beta   90.00
_cell.angle_gamma   90.00
#
_symmetry.space_group_name_H-M   'P 1'
#
loop_
_entity.id
_entity.type
_entity.pdbx_description
1 polymer ?
#
loop_
_entity_poly.entity_id
_entity_poly.type
_entity_poly.pdbx_seq_one_letter_code
_entity_poly.pdbx_strand_id
1 'polypeptide(L)'
;MSSADLKTTPWKNIFTSLPVYAIIVANFCRSWTFYLLIISQPMYFGQVFHFEVDKASEWKAIFLLVVGYTRSTPVAISALTLAVGFSGFAISGFNVNHLDIAPRYASILMGLSNGVGTLAGMLCPIVVEYITDKKIHGGDDASRWEKVFLIASLIHFGGVIFYAIFASGEKQPWAEPPREEEGPSWNPLENAFKRQTSYGATAETNFPVYETREERVQEPCRDAYDERDF
;
A
#
# COMPACT_ATOMS: atom_id res chain seq x y z
N MET A 1 12.14 6.69 17.64
CA MET A 1 11.73 6.08 16.36
C MET A 1 12.56 6.73 15.25
N SER A 2 13.58 6.03 14.73
CA SER A 2 14.37 6.54 13.60
C SER A 2 13.50 6.57 12.35
N SER A 3 13.16 7.77 11.86
CA SER A 3 12.44 7.96 10.61
C SER A 3 13.17 7.26 9.46
N ALA A 4 12.44 6.58 8.56
CA ALA A 4 13.04 5.98 7.38
C ALA A 4 13.66 7.08 6.52
N ASP A 5 14.98 7.09 6.40
CA ASP A 5 15.72 8.07 5.60
C ASP A 5 15.87 7.53 4.17
N LEU A 6 15.71 8.37 3.14
CA LEU A 6 15.75 7.92 1.74
C LEU A 6 17.07 7.21 1.36
N LYS A 7 18.16 7.57 2.05
CA LYS A 7 19.50 6.98 1.88
C LYS A 7 19.68 5.63 2.59
N THR A 8 18.87 5.33 3.61
CA THR A 8 18.93 4.06 4.37
C THR A 8 17.89 3.05 3.90
N THR A 9 17.06 3.42 2.92
CA THR A 9 16.00 2.56 2.38
C THR A 9 16.59 1.45 1.51
N PRO A 10 16.24 0.16 1.74
CA PRO A 10 16.81 -0.96 1.01
C PRO A 10 16.15 -1.16 -0.37
N TRP A 11 16.35 -0.20 -1.29
CA TRP A 11 15.72 -0.16 -2.62
C TRP A 11 15.88 -1.46 -3.40
N LYS A 12 17.08 -2.03 -3.42
CA LYS A 12 17.34 -3.31 -4.10
C LYS A 12 16.42 -4.41 -3.59
N ASN A 13 16.27 -4.52 -2.27
CA ASN A 13 15.47 -5.59 -1.66
C ASN A 13 13.97 -5.37 -1.89
N ILE A 14 13.51 -4.12 -1.88
CA ILE A 14 12.13 -3.75 -2.22
C ILE A 14 11.80 -4.20 -3.65
N PHE A 15 12.65 -3.88 -4.62
CA PHE A 15 12.44 -4.22 -6.03
C PHE A 15 12.79 -5.68 -6.38
N THR A 16 13.31 -6.48 -5.46
CA THR A 16 13.51 -7.93 -5.69
C THR A 16 12.51 -8.80 -4.93
N SER A 17 11.66 -8.20 -4.10
CA SER A 17 10.74 -8.92 -3.22
C SER A 17 9.49 -9.36 -3.98
N LEU A 18 9.22 -10.68 -4.02
CA LEU A 18 8.04 -11.25 -4.67
C LEU A 18 6.71 -10.73 -4.09
N PRO A 19 6.55 -10.62 -2.75
CA PRO A 19 5.34 -10.04 -2.16
C PRO A 19 5.10 -8.57 -2.54
N VAL A 20 6.18 -7.81 -2.79
CA VAL A 20 6.06 -6.42 -3.29
C VAL A 20 5.51 -6.39 -4.71
N TYR A 21 6.00 -7.28 -5.58
CA TYR A 21 5.44 -7.43 -6.92
C TYR A 21 4.00 -7.93 -6.92
N ALA A 22 3.64 -8.85 -6.01
CA ALA A 22 2.26 -9.31 -5.86
C ALA A 22 1.31 -8.13 -5.60
N ILE A 23 1.69 -7.24 -4.68
CA ILE A 23 0.95 -6.00 -4.41
C ILE A 23 0.83 -5.12 -5.66
N ILE A 24 1.95 -4.86 -6.35
CA ILE A 24 1.97 -3.96 -7.52
C ILE A 24 1.06 -4.51 -8.63
N VAL A 25 1.18 -5.80 -8.93
CA VAL A 25 0.37 -6.49 -9.95
C VAL A 25 -1.11 -6.49 -9.55
N ALA A 26 -1.43 -6.79 -8.30
CA ALA A 26 -2.80 -6.75 -7.81
C ALA A 26 -3.42 -5.36 -7.96
N ASN A 27 -2.67 -4.31 -7.64
CA ASN A 27 -3.18 -2.95 -7.78
C ASN A 27 -3.33 -2.53 -9.25
N PHE A 28 -2.42 -2.95 -10.12
CA PHE A 28 -2.55 -2.77 -11.56
C PHE A 28 -3.84 -3.41 -12.09
N CYS A 29 -4.05 -4.70 -11.82
CA CYS A 29 -5.22 -5.43 -12.29
C CYS A 29 -6.52 -4.86 -11.70
N ARG A 30 -6.51 -4.51 -10.41
CA ARG A 30 -7.64 -3.85 -9.73
C ARG A 30 -8.01 -2.54 -10.41
N SER A 31 -7.03 -1.66 -10.62
CA SER A 31 -7.26 -0.38 -11.29
C SER A 31 -7.74 -0.59 -12.72
N TRP A 32 -7.11 -1.47 -13.48
CA TRP A 32 -7.50 -1.79 -14.86
C TRP A 32 -8.97 -2.21 -14.96
N THR A 33 -9.38 -3.20 -14.17
CA THR A 33 -10.77 -3.68 -14.17
C THR A 33 -11.74 -2.59 -13.71
N PHE A 34 -11.38 -1.81 -12.68
CA PHE A 34 -12.22 -0.74 -12.17
C PHE A 34 -12.48 0.36 -13.21
N TYR A 35 -11.42 0.85 -13.87
CA TYR A 35 -11.56 1.87 -14.92
C TYR A 35 -12.28 1.34 -16.15
N LEU A 36 -12.01 0.09 -16.56
CA LEU A 36 -12.72 -0.54 -17.66
C LEU A 36 -14.23 -0.59 -17.41
N LEU A 37 -14.66 -0.99 -16.20
CA LEU A 37 -16.09 -1.03 -15.85
C LEU A 37 -16.75 0.35 -15.89
N ILE A 38 -16.05 1.39 -15.44
CA ILE A 38 -16.57 2.77 -15.47
C ILE A 38 -16.80 3.24 -16.92
N ILE A 39 -15.86 2.93 -17.82
CA ILE A 39 -15.90 3.41 -19.20
C ILE A 39 -16.79 2.52 -20.08
N SER A 40 -16.80 1.21 -19.83
CA SER A 40 -17.56 0.25 -20.63
C SER A 40 -19.05 0.49 -20.53
N GLN A 41 -19.57 0.91 -19.37
CA GLN A 41 -20.99 1.18 -19.20
C GLN A 41 -21.53 2.23 -20.20
N PRO A 42 -21.09 3.50 -20.19
CA PRO A 42 -21.61 4.50 -21.11
C PRO A 42 -21.27 4.21 -22.58
N MET A 43 -20.06 3.71 -22.87
CA MET A 43 -19.64 3.50 -24.27
C MET A 43 -20.34 2.31 -24.91
N TYR A 44 -20.55 1.21 -24.19
CA TYR A 44 -21.29 0.06 -24.69
C TYR A 44 -22.73 0.42 -25.02
N PHE A 45 -23.43 1.14 -24.12
CA PHE A 45 -24.81 1.58 -24.38
C PHE A 45 -24.91 2.58 -25.54
N GLY A 46 -23.94 3.50 -25.67
CA GLY A 46 -23.92 4.44 -26.79
C GLY A 46 -23.61 3.79 -28.14
N GLN A 47 -22.68 2.83 -28.18
CA GLN A 47 -22.23 2.21 -29.43
C GLN A 47 -23.12 1.06 -29.88
N VAL A 48 -23.49 0.15 -28.98
CA VAL A 48 -24.23 -1.09 -29.34
C VAL A 48 -25.74 -0.85 -29.38
N PHE A 49 -26.26 -0.02 -28.48
CA PHE A 49 -27.70 0.27 -28.42
C PHE A 49 -28.08 1.62 -29.03
N HIS A 50 -27.11 2.36 -29.59
CA HIS A 50 -27.31 3.68 -30.21
C HIS A 50 -28.01 4.72 -29.31
N PHE A 51 -27.82 4.65 -27.98
CA PHE A 51 -28.35 5.67 -27.08
C PHE A 51 -27.57 6.99 -27.22
N GLU A 52 -28.30 8.10 -27.36
CA GLU A 52 -27.71 9.45 -27.39
C GLU A 52 -26.99 9.76 -26.07
N VAL A 53 -25.65 9.75 -26.12
CA VAL A 53 -24.77 9.91 -24.96
C VAL A 53 -24.89 11.32 -24.35
N ASP A 54 -25.32 12.29 -25.16
CA ASP A 54 -25.40 13.72 -24.81
C ASP A 54 -26.48 14.07 -23.78
N LYS A 55 -27.45 13.17 -23.53
CA LYS A 55 -28.46 13.30 -22.46
C LYS A 55 -28.36 12.21 -21.39
N ALA A 56 -27.41 11.29 -21.53
CA ALA A 56 -27.34 10.07 -20.73
C ALA A 56 -26.91 10.31 -19.27
N SER A 57 -26.28 11.44 -18.95
CA SER A 57 -25.91 11.83 -17.58
C SER A 57 -27.12 12.18 -16.72
N GLU A 58 -28.16 12.79 -17.29
CA GLU A 58 -29.36 13.25 -16.56
C GLU A 58 -30.34 12.11 -16.26
N TRP A 59 -30.45 11.13 -17.16
CA TRP A 59 -31.35 9.98 -17.01
C TRP A 59 -30.66 8.74 -16.47
N LYS A 60 -29.34 8.79 -16.20
CA LYS A 60 -28.52 7.64 -15.77
C LYS A 60 -29.09 6.89 -14.57
N ALA A 61 -29.62 7.62 -13.58
CA ALA A 61 -30.28 7.04 -12.41
C ALA A 61 -31.60 6.33 -12.76
N ILE A 62 -32.36 6.88 -13.71
CA ILE A 62 -33.63 6.34 -14.17
C ILE A 62 -33.41 5.12 -15.09
N PHE A 63 -32.37 5.13 -15.94
CA PHE A 63 -31.97 3.97 -16.74
C PHE A 63 -31.42 2.83 -15.88
N LEU A 64 -30.63 3.11 -14.83
CA LEU A 64 -30.23 2.08 -13.87
C LEU A 64 -31.44 1.48 -13.13
N LEU A 65 -32.45 2.30 -12.83
CA LEU A 65 -33.71 1.84 -12.25
C LEU A 65 -34.50 0.95 -13.22
N VAL A 66 -34.60 1.32 -14.50
CA VAL A 66 -35.35 0.59 -15.56
C VAL A 66 -34.64 -0.69 -16.00
N VAL A 67 -33.31 -0.70 -16.09
CA VAL A 67 -32.50 -1.93 -16.27
C VAL A 67 -32.77 -2.90 -15.11
N GLY A 68 -32.99 -2.38 -13.90
CA GLY A 68 -33.46 -3.14 -12.75
C GLY A 68 -34.82 -3.83 -12.93
N TYR A 69 -35.63 -3.47 -13.93
CA TYR A 69 -36.94 -4.10 -14.18
C TYR A 69 -36.96 -5.04 -15.40
N THR A 70 -35.81 -5.34 -16.01
CA THR A 70 -35.77 -6.12 -17.26
C THR A 70 -35.37 -7.60 -17.05
N ARG A 71 -36.42 -8.43 -16.86
CA ARG A 71 -36.64 -9.87 -17.13
C ARG A 71 -35.71 -11.00 -16.64
N SER A 72 -34.62 -10.74 -15.91
CA SER A 72 -34.14 -11.66 -14.83
C SER A 72 -33.29 -10.91 -13.79
N THR A 73 -33.88 -9.84 -13.27
CA THR A 73 -33.31 -8.93 -12.28
C THR A 73 -32.70 -9.63 -11.05
N PRO A 74 -33.34 -10.62 -10.41
CA PRO A 74 -32.83 -11.14 -9.14
C PRO A 74 -31.48 -11.83 -9.30
N VAL A 75 -31.27 -12.54 -10.43
CA VAL A 75 -30.02 -13.28 -10.70
C VAL A 75 -28.89 -12.33 -11.04
N ALA A 76 -29.13 -11.31 -11.87
CA ALA A 76 -28.12 -10.30 -12.19
C ALA A 76 -27.74 -9.44 -10.97
N ILE A 77 -28.73 -9.00 -10.19
CA ILE A 77 -28.49 -8.22 -8.96
C ILE A 77 -27.78 -9.07 -7.92
N SER A 78 -28.21 -10.32 -7.69
CA SER A 78 -27.53 -11.20 -6.73
C SER A 78 -26.11 -11.52 -7.18
N ALA A 79 -25.87 -11.81 -8.46
CA ALA A 79 -24.53 -12.04 -9.00
C ALA A 79 -23.63 -10.81 -8.85
N LEU A 80 -24.13 -9.61 -9.17
CA LEU A 80 -23.37 -8.35 -9.01
C LEU A 80 -23.13 -8.02 -7.53
N THR A 81 -24.12 -8.22 -6.66
CA THR A 81 -24.00 -7.96 -5.22
C THR A 81 -23.00 -8.93 -4.59
N LEU A 82 -23.04 -10.21 -4.96
CA LEU A 82 -22.07 -11.21 -4.53
C LEU A 82 -20.67 -10.90 -5.08
N ALA A 83 -20.55 -10.50 -6.35
CA ALA A 83 -19.26 -10.13 -6.94
C ALA A 83 -18.64 -8.91 -6.25
N VAL A 84 -19.42 -7.86 -5.97
CA VAL A 84 -18.97 -6.68 -5.22
C VAL A 84 -18.65 -7.05 -3.76
N GLY A 85 -19.45 -7.92 -3.14
CA GLY A 85 -19.20 -8.44 -1.79
C GLY A 85 -17.88 -9.21 -1.69
N PHE A 86 -17.62 -10.14 -2.61
CA PHE A 86 -16.35 -10.86 -2.69
C PHE A 86 -15.17 -9.93 -3.01
N SER A 87 -15.38 -8.91 -3.84
CA SER A 87 -14.37 -7.88 -4.11
C SER A 87 -14.02 -7.09 -2.85
N GLY A 88 -14.97 -6.85 -1.94
CA GLY A 88 -14.74 -6.19 -0.65
C GLY A 88 -13.73 -6.92 0.24
N PHE A 89 -13.82 -8.25 0.32
CA PHE A 89 -12.86 -9.08 1.07
C PHE A 89 -11.46 -9.07 0.45
N ALA A 90 -11.37 -9.07 -0.88
CA ALA A 90 -10.08 -9.00 -1.57
C ALA A 90 -9.40 -7.63 -1.39
N ILE A 91 -10.17 -6.54 -1.43
CA ILE A 91 -9.66 -5.18 -1.26
C ILE A 91 -9.19 -4.93 0.18
N SER A 92 -9.89 -5.46 1.18
CA SER A 92 -9.48 -5.30 2.58
C SER A 92 -8.16 -6.00 2.87
N GLY A 93 -7.98 -7.24 2.38
CA GLY A 93 -6.72 -7.99 2.50
C GLY A 93 -5.54 -7.29 1.83
N PHE A 94 -5.75 -6.71 0.65
CA PHE A 94 -4.72 -5.94 -0.07
C PHE A 94 -4.22 -4.70 0.70
N ASN A 95 -5.15 -3.94 1.31
CA ASN A 95 -4.78 -2.70 2.00
C ASN A 95 -3.94 -2.95 3.26
N VAL A 96 -4.21 -4.03 4.00
CA VAL A 96 -3.42 -4.40 5.18
C VAL A 96 -2.08 -5.06 4.82
N ASN A 97 -2.01 -5.73 3.66
CA ASN A 97 -0.80 -6.46 3.22
C ASN A 97 0.47 -5.60 3.18
N HIS A 98 0.35 -4.30 2.88
CA HIS A 98 1.50 -3.38 2.88
C HIS A 98 2.10 -3.18 4.28
N LEU A 99 1.23 -3.15 5.28
CA LEU A 99 1.59 -3.03 6.69
C LEU A 99 2.14 -4.35 7.21
N ASP A 100 1.56 -5.48 6.80
CA ASP A 100 2.00 -6.81 7.23
C ASP A 100 3.41 -7.15 6.70
N ILE A 101 3.68 -6.82 5.43
CA ILE A 101 4.96 -7.08 4.76
C ILE A 101 6.07 -6.16 5.28
N ALA A 102 5.80 -4.86 5.41
CA ALA A 102 6.82 -3.88 5.78
C ALA A 102 6.23 -2.64 6.48
N PRO A 103 5.93 -2.69 7.79
CA PRO A 103 5.25 -1.59 8.49
C PRO A 103 5.97 -0.23 8.34
N ARG A 104 7.31 -0.22 8.40
CA ARG A 104 8.14 1.00 8.29
C ARG A 104 8.16 1.60 6.89
N TYR A 105 7.97 0.77 5.87
CA TYR A 105 8.03 1.17 4.46
C TYR A 105 6.65 1.12 3.78
N ALA A 106 5.58 0.89 4.54
CA ALA A 106 4.24 0.70 4.01
C ALA A 106 3.75 1.86 3.14
N SER A 107 4.05 3.11 3.53
CA SER A 107 3.71 4.31 2.73
C SER A 107 4.45 4.36 1.39
N ILE A 108 5.71 3.90 1.35
CA ILE A 108 6.50 3.83 0.11
C ILE A 108 5.92 2.74 -0.80
N LEU A 109 5.65 1.55 -0.26
CA LEU A 109 5.03 0.46 -1.00
C LEU A 109 3.66 0.84 -1.55
N MET A 110 2.84 1.49 -0.73
CA MET A 110 1.50 1.95 -1.11
C MET A 110 1.57 3.05 -2.18
N GLY A 111 2.52 3.98 -2.08
CA GLY A 111 2.77 5.00 -3.09
C GLY A 111 3.21 4.42 -4.43
N LEU A 112 4.19 3.49 -4.42
CA LEU A 112 4.65 2.79 -5.61
C LEU A 112 3.53 2.00 -6.28
N SER A 113 2.79 1.22 -5.48
CA SER A 113 1.65 0.44 -5.93
C SER A 113 0.57 1.33 -6.55
N ASN A 114 0.20 2.42 -5.87
CA ASN A 114 -0.79 3.38 -6.38
C ASN A 114 -0.33 4.07 -7.65
N GLY A 115 0.95 4.44 -7.77
CA GLY A 115 1.51 5.00 -9.00
C GLY A 115 1.32 4.06 -10.20
N VAL A 116 1.61 2.77 -10.03
CA VAL A 116 1.37 1.76 -11.07
C VAL A 116 -0.12 1.58 -11.36
N GLY A 117 -0.96 1.61 -10.32
CA GLY A 117 -2.42 1.58 -10.48
C GLY A 117 -2.95 2.77 -11.28
N THR A 118 -2.40 3.97 -11.11
CA THR A 118 -2.75 5.15 -11.91
C THR A 118 -2.31 5.00 -13.37
N LEU A 119 -1.11 4.45 -13.62
CA LEU A 119 -0.66 4.13 -14.98
C LEU A 119 -1.64 3.18 -15.68
N ALA A 120 -2.12 2.15 -14.97
CA ALA A 120 -3.14 1.23 -15.49
C ALA A 120 -4.42 1.97 -15.89
N GLY A 121 -4.87 2.92 -15.05
CA GLY A 121 -6.04 3.75 -15.32
C GLY A 121 -5.89 4.67 -16.53
N MET A 122 -4.68 5.16 -16.80
CA MET A 122 -4.41 5.95 -18.01
C MET A 122 -4.32 5.10 -19.27
N LEU A 123 -3.74 3.90 -19.18
CA LEU A 123 -3.58 3.00 -20.32
C LEU A 123 -4.90 2.32 -20.74
N CYS A 124 -5.78 2.04 -19.79
CA CYS A 124 -7.04 1.33 -20.04
C CYS A 124 -7.91 2.01 -21.12
N PRO A 125 -8.26 3.32 -21.02
CA PRO A 125 -9.04 4.00 -22.06
C PRO A 125 -8.39 3.91 -23.44
N ILE A 126 -7.07 4.11 -23.53
CA ILE A 126 -6.32 4.08 -24.79
C ILE A 126 -6.42 2.71 -25.46
N VAL A 127 -6.26 1.65 -24.66
CA VAL A 127 -6.34 0.27 -25.17
C VAL A 127 -7.78 -0.09 -25.55
N VAL A 128 -8.78 0.30 -24.75
CA VAL A 128 -10.19 0.08 -25.07
C VAL A 128 -10.57 0.82 -26.34
N GLU A 129 -10.17 2.08 -26.50
CA GLU A 129 -10.40 2.88 -27.70
C GLU A 129 -9.78 2.21 -28.93
N TYR A 130 -8.52 1.79 -28.85
CA TYR A 130 -7.85 1.09 -29.94
C TYR A 130 -8.60 -0.20 -30.35
N ILE A 131 -9.00 -1.03 -29.39
CA ILE A 131 -9.73 -2.29 -29.66
C ILE A 131 -11.14 -2.01 -30.21
N THR A 132 -11.77 -0.92 -29.76
CA THR A 132 -13.13 -0.56 -30.16
C THR A 132 -13.16 0.35 -31.39
N ASP A 133 -12.02 0.69 -31.99
CA ASP A 133 -11.99 1.53 -33.19
C ASP A 133 -12.48 0.74 -34.42
N LYS A 134 -13.63 1.18 -34.95
CA LYS A 134 -14.29 0.60 -36.12
C LYS A 134 -13.47 0.76 -37.40
N LYS A 135 -12.69 1.83 -37.53
CA LYS A 135 -11.82 2.08 -38.70
C LYS A 135 -10.64 1.11 -38.74
N ILE A 136 -10.14 0.71 -37.56
CA ILE A 136 -8.97 -0.16 -37.43
C ILE A 136 -9.36 -1.64 -37.55
N HIS A 137 -10.41 -2.07 -36.84
CA HIS A 137 -10.73 -3.49 -36.69
C HIS A 137 -11.94 -3.98 -37.49
N GLY A 138 -12.73 -3.08 -38.09
CA GLY A 138 -13.95 -3.44 -38.82
C GLY A 138 -14.96 -4.22 -37.95
N GLY A 139 -15.98 -4.81 -38.58
CA GLY A 139 -16.95 -5.67 -37.90
C GLY A 139 -18.05 -4.95 -37.10
N ASP A 140 -18.90 -5.73 -36.45
CA ASP A 140 -19.97 -5.26 -35.57
C ASP A 140 -19.41 -4.82 -34.21
N ASP A 141 -20.12 -3.90 -33.55
CA ASP A 141 -19.67 -3.33 -32.28
C ASP A 141 -19.60 -4.40 -31.17
N ALA A 142 -20.52 -5.38 -31.19
CA ALA A 142 -20.57 -6.46 -30.19
C ALA A 142 -19.31 -7.33 -30.19
N SER A 143 -18.83 -7.78 -31.36
CA SER A 143 -17.60 -8.59 -31.45
C SER A 143 -16.34 -7.86 -30.97
N ARG A 144 -16.28 -6.52 -31.09
CA ARG A 144 -15.14 -5.74 -30.58
C ARG A 144 -15.19 -5.64 -29.05
N TRP A 145 -16.37 -5.40 -28.50
CA TRP A 145 -16.58 -5.37 -27.04
C TRP A 145 -16.34 -6.73 -26.38
N GLU A 146 -16.68 -7.83 -27.04
CA GLU A 146 -16.32 -9.18 -26.58
C GLU A 146 -14.80 -9.32 -26.36
N LYS A 147 -13.98 -8.83 -27.31
CA LYS A 147 -12.51 -8.85 -27.18
C LYS A 147 -12.03 -7.99 -26.01
N VAL A 148 -12.64 -6.83 -25.79
CA VAL A 148 -12.32 -5.96 -24.64
C VAL A 148 -12.56 -6.70 -23.32
N PHE A 149 -13.73 -7.34 -23.17
CA PHE A 149 -14.06 -8.07 -21.95
C PHE A 149 -13.23 -9.35 -21.79
N LEU A 150 -12.86 -10.02 -22.88
CA LEU A 150 -11.96 -11.17 -22.84
C LEU A 150 -10.58 -10.77 -22.32
N ILE A 151 -9.99 -9.69 -22.84
CA ILE A 151 -8.69 -9.18 -22.37
C ILE A 151 -8.79 -8.74 -20.91
N ALA A 152 -9.87 -8.05 -20.53
CA ALA A 152 -10.10 -7.63 -19.16
C ALA A 152 -10.18 -8.81 -18.19
N SER A 153 -10.89 -9.88 -18.56
CA SER A 153 -11.01 -11.07 -17.72
C SER A 153 -9.67 -11.81 -17.58
N LEU A 154 -8.89 -11.92 -18.66
CA LEU A 154 -7.54 -12.50 -18.61
C LEU A 154 -6.60 -11.72 -17.68
N ILE A 155 -6.58 -10.39 -17.77
CA ILE A 155 -5.79 -9.53 -16.87
C ILE A 155 -6.24 -9.70 -15.43
N HIS A 156 -7.55 -9.75 -15.19
CA HIS A 156 -8.11 -9.88 -13.86
C HIS A 156 -7.76 -11.23 -13.22
N PHE A 157 -8.04 -12.34 -13.91
CA PHE A 157 -7.72 -13.68 -13.42
C PHE A 157 -6.21 -13.88 -13.27
N GLY A 158 -5.41 -13.41 -14.23
CA GLY A 158 -3.95 -13.47 -14.13
C GLY A 158 -3.43 -12.73 -12.90
N GLY A 159 -3.95 -11.54 -12.62
CA GLY A 159 -3.61 -10.76 -11.43
C GLY A 159 -4.00 -11.44 -10.13
N VAL A 160 -5.23 -11.98 -10.07
CA VAL A 160 -5.73 -12.71 -8.89
C VAL A 160 -4.90 -13.96 -8.62
N ILE A 161 -4.57 -14.74 -9.67
CA ILE A 161 -3.74 -15.95 -9.54
C ILE A 161 -2.33 -15.57 -9.10
N PHE A 162 -1.72 -14.55 -9.71
CA PHE A 162 -0.40 -14.09 -9.32
C PHE A 162 -0.36 -13.63 -7.86
N TYR A 163 -1.36 -12.86 -7.44
CA TYR A 163 -1.48 -12.43 -6.04
C TYR A 163 -1.69 -13.62 -5.11
N ALA A 164 -2.54 -14.59 -5.46
CA ALA A 164 -2.80 -15.77 -4.64
C ALA A 164 -1.55 -16.64 -4.42
N ILE A 165 -0.62 -16.67 -5.38
CA ILE A 165 0.62 -17.46 -5.29
C ILE A 165 1.73 -16.72 -4.54
N PHE A 166 1.89 -15.41 -4.78
CA PHE A 166 3.06 -14.65 -4.34
C PHE A 166 2.81 -13.66 -3.21
N ALA A 167 1.55 -13.41 -2.83
CA ALA A 167 1.27 -12.59 -1.65
C ALA A 167 1.76 -13.29 -0.37
N SER A 168 2.25 -12.50 0.58
CA SER A 168 2.75 -12.97 1.87
C SER A 168 2.20 -12.08 2.95
N GLY A 169 1.60 -12.67 3.99
CA GLY A 169 1.24 -11.96 5.22
C GLY A 169 2.39 -11.85 6.22
N GLU A 170 3.55 -12.43 5.90
CA GLU A 170 4.72 -12.36 6.77
C GLU A 170 5.60 -11.13 6.50
N LYS A 171 6.09 -10.55 7.59
CA LYS A 171 7.02 -9.44 7.58
C LYS A 171 8.30 -9.83 6.85
N GLN A 172 8.73 -8.99 5.92
CA GLN A 172 9.90 -9.28 5.09
C GLN A 172 11.22 -9.08 5.86
N PRO A 173 12.24 -9.92 5.64
CA PRO A 173 13.52 -9.82 6.36
C PRO A 173 14.23 -8.47 6.15
N TRP A 174 14.08 -7.85 4.98
CA TRP A 174 14.66 -6.55 4.66
C TRP A 174 13.91 -5.38 5.32
N ALA A 175 12.72 -5.62 5.87
CA ALA A 175 11.96 -4.62 6.61
C ALA A 175 12.43 -4.49 8.07
N GLU A 176 13.34 -5.36 8.53
CA GLU A 176 14.00 -5.24 9.83
C GLU A 176 15.13 -4.20 9.77
N PRO A 177 15.36 -3.42 10.83
CA PRO A 177 16.58 -2.66 10.92
C PRO A 177 17.78 -3.63 10.95
N PRO A 178 18.96 -3.24 10.46
CA PRO A 178 20.20 -3.85 10.95
C PRO A 178 20.10 -3.82 12.48
N ARG A 179 20.43 -4.92 13.18
CA ARG A 179 20.51 -4.89 14.66
C ARG A 179 21.27 -3.61 14.99
N GLU A 180 20.63 -2.71 15.74
CA GLU A 180 21.40 -1.67 16.40
C GLU A 180 22.50 -2.45 17.11
N GLU A 181 23.77 -2.21 16.77
CA GLU A 181 24.80 -2.44 17.76
C GLU A 181 24.30 -1.63 18.94
N GLU A 182 23.72 -2.30 19.94
CA GLU A 182 23.17 -1.65 21.12
C GLU A 182 24.28 -0.71 21.56
N GLY A 183 24.06 0.60 21.36
CA GLY A 183 24.99 1.60 21.84
C GLY A 183 25.24 1.29 23.32
N PRO A 184 26.42 1.62 23.87
CA PRO A 184 26.74 1.30 25.24
C PRO A 184 25.54 1.63 26.14
N SER A 185 25.02 0.61 26.84
CA SER A 185 23.92 0.74 27.79
C SER A 185 24.16 1.97 28.64
N TRP A 186 23.10 2.71 28.94
CA TRP A 186 23.19 3.85 29.84
C TRP A 186 23.74 3.44 31.21
N ASN A 187 23.58 2.16 31.58
CA ASN A 187 24.22 1.56 32.73
C ASN A 187 25.68 1.15 32.41
N PRO A 188 26.68 1.83 32.98
CA PRO A 188 28.09 1.50 32.74
C PRO A 188 28.46 0.08 33.18
N LEU A 189 27.76 -0.45 34.20
CA LEU A 189 27.97 -1.82 34.69
C LEU A 189 27.54 -2.85 33.66
N GLU A 190 26.42 -2.63 32.97
CA GLU A 190 25.93 -3.55 31.96
C GLU A 190 26.91 -3.66 30.78
N ASN A 191 27.53 -2.54 30.39
CA ASN A 191 28.60 -2.53 29.40
C ASN A 191 29.87 -3.24 29.87
N ALA A 192 30.22 -3.10 31.16
CA ALA A 192 31.36 -3.77 31.75
C ALA A 192 31.14 -5.30 31.80
N PHE A 193 29.95 -5.76 32.19
CA PHE A 193 29.61 -7.18 32.21
C PHE A 193 29.46 -7.79 30.81
N LYS A 194 28.88 -7.05 29.84
CA LYS A 194 28.84 -7.45 28.42
C LYS A 194 30.25 -7.61 27.83
N ARG A 195 31.22 -6.79 28.27
CA ARG A 195 32.64 -6.95 27.89
C ARG A 195 33.29 -8.17 28.56
N GLN A 196 32.93 -8.50 29.80
CA GLN A 196 33.51 -9.64 30.51
C GLN A 196 33.03 -11.01 30.01
N THR A 197 31.80 -11.13 29.52
CA THR A 197 31.29 -12.40 28.98
C THR A 197 31.82 -12.72 27.58
N SER A 198 32.44 -11.75 26.91
CA SER A 198 33.08 -11.90 25.61
C SER A 198 34.59 -12.02 25.77
N TYR A 199 35.08 -13.26 25.70
CA TYR A 199 36.50 -13.67 25.62
C TYR A 199 37.37 -13.67 26.90
N GLY A 200 37.56 -14.88 27.45
CA GLY A 200 38.86 -15.39 27.92
C GLY A 200 39.40 -14.88 29.27
N ALA A 201 39.72 -15.79 30.17
CA ALA A 201 40.15 -15.56 31.56
C ALA A 201 41.57 -14.95 31.75
N THR A 202 42.07 -14.11 30.84
CA THR A 202 43.38 -13.47 30.96
C THR A 202 43.36 -12.05 30.38
N ALA A 203 42.94 -11.07 31.16
CA ALA A 203 43.29 -9.67 30.90
C ALA A 203 43.40 -8.93 32.24
N GLU A 204 44.58 -8.35 32.48
CA GLU A 204 44.88 -7.51 33.64
C GLU A 204 43.88 -6.35 33.73
N THR A 205 43.27 -6.22 34.91
CA THR A 205 42.28 -5.20 35.19
C THR A 205 42.94 -3.85 35.43
N ASN A 206 43.00 -2.97 34.43
CA ASN A 206 43.23 -1.55 34.65
C ASN A 206 41.87 -0.85 34.84
N PHE A 207 41.47 -0.66 36.09
CA PHE A 207 40.32 0.16 36.45
C PHE A 207 40.73 1.64 36.46
N PRO A 208 40.06 2.53 35.69
CA PRO A 208 40.21 3.96 35.92
C PRO A 208 39.46 4.35 37.20
N VAL A 209 40.20 4.87 38.19
CA VAL A 209 39.63 5.46 39.42
C VAL A 209 39.05 6.82 39.06
N TYR A 210 37.73 6.96 39.17
CA TYR A 210 37.05 8.24 39.03
C TYR A 210 36.94 8.92 40.40
N GLU A 211 37.50 10.12 40.51
CA GLU A 211 37.42 10.93 41.70
C GLU A 211 36.12 11.75 41.66
N THR A 212 35.13 11.36 42.47
CA THR A 212 33.87 12.10 42.60
C THR A 212 34.10 13.37 43.42
N ARG A 213 34.25 14.52 42.75
CA ARG A 213 34.22 15.83 43.40
C ARG A 213 32.77 16.34 43.44
N GLU A 214 32.12 16.21 44.59
CA GLU A 214 30.82 16.84 44.83
C GLU A 214 31.03 18.34 45.06
N GLU A 215 30.65 19.17 44.09
CA GLU A 215 30.56 20.62 44.28
C GLU A 215 29.18 20.95 44.86
N ARG A 216 29.11 21.17 46.18
CA ARG A 216 27.86 21.57 46.84
C ARG A 216 27.48 23.00 46.45
N VAL A 217 26.57 23.15 45.50
CA VAL A 217 25.90 24.42 45.19
C VAL A 217 24.76 24.62 46.18
N GLN A 218 25.09 25.00 47.42
CA GLN A 218 24.09 25.45 48.38
C GLN A 218 24.22 26.98 48.49
N GLU A 219 23.36 27.72 47.79
CA GLU A 219 23.24 29.15 48.05
C GLU A 219 22.61 29.36 49.44
N PRO A 220 23.13 30.28 50.27
CA PRO A 220 22.56 30.54 51.59
C PRO A 220 21.17 31.18 51.47
N CYS A 221 20.27 30.80 52.38
CA CYS A 221 18.94 31.37 52.49
C CYS A 221 19.03 32.88 52.75
N ARG A 222 18.34 33.71 51.96
CA ARG A 222 18.25 35.16 52.23
C ARG A 222 17.37 35.36 53.45
N ASP A 223 17.94 35.94 54.51
CA ASP A 223 17.19 36.31 55.69
C ASP A 223 16.12 37.35 55.34
N ALA A 224 14.90 37.02 55.75
CA ALA A 224 13.75 37.90 55.66
C ALA A 224 13.79 38.85 56.87
N TYR A 225 13.62 40.15 56.60
CA TYR A 225 13.45 41.24 57.56
C TYR A 225 14.73 41.68 58.30
N ASP A 226 15.37 42.73 57.79
CA ASP A 226 15.95 43.74 58.68
C ASP A 226 15.01 44.95 58.64
N GLU A 227 14.43 45.23 59.80
CA GLU A 227 13.47 46.29 60.01
C GLU A 227 14.17 47.65 59.95
N ARG A 228 13.39 48.65 59.55
CA ARG A 228 13.73 50.07 59.64
C ARG A 228 14.05 50.39 61.12
N ASP A 229 14.90 51.35 61.44
CA ASP A 229 14.59 52.78 61.38
C ASP A 229 15.83 53.60 61.78
N PHE A 230 15.69 54.92 61.62
CA PHE A 230 16.42 55.98 62.32
C PHE A 230 16.78 55.67 63.78
#